data_AF-X0X372-F1
#
_entry.id   AF-X0X372-F1
#
_cell.length_a   1.000
_cell.length_b   1.000
_cell.length_c   1.000
_cell.angle_alpha   90.00
_cell.angle_beta   90.00
_cell.angle_gamma   90.00
#
_symmetry.space_group_name_H-M   'P 1'
#
loop_
_entity.id
_entity.type
_entity.pdbx_description
1 polymer ?
#
loop_
_entity_poly.entity_id
_entity_poly.type
_entity_poly.pdbx_seq_one_letter_code
_entity_poly.pdbx_strand_id
1 'polypeptide(L)'
;MPLQNELHNRLINATTSGNEVDVNIKNATLDVVVTNDSIDVAIQDQTTDRISLFLAQILGLVVSMTGTAKDVETFNVVTDGVVPAAGNYLCLQEDGKITQEEITNVVSVAGNEYTITIAVPLDYDYTTNGSCSIQNVDMNKDTEGTELAFMVGPKDDFKWDINRIMVAMVLATAGDDGLFGNIAALATSQYFRKEDSSNSQNLFTVKENADFALEGYDVSYTIRSSGGGEFGMRSRITFNG
;
A
#
# COMPACT_ATOMS: atom_id res chain seq x y z
N MET A 1 35.16 14.26 -25.75
CA MET A 1 35.25 13.54 -24.47
C MET A 1 34.38 12.30 -24.57
N PRO A 2 34.94 11.08 -24.60
CA PRO A 2 34.13 9.87 -24.68
C PRO A 2 33.70 9.43 -23.26
N LEU A 3 32.41 9.18 -23.10
CA LEU A 3 31.80 8.55 -21.93
C LEU A 3 32.37 7.14 -21.76
N GLN A 4 32.99 6.86 -20.60
CA GLN A 4 33.34 5.50 -20.22
C GLN A 4 32.07 4.76 -19.81
N ASN A 5 31.79 3.69 -20.54
CA ASN A 5 30.74 2.74 -20.28
C ASN A 5 31.25 1.81 -19.16
N GLU A 6 30.90 2.07 -17.91
CA GLU A 6 31.19 1.15 -16.79
C GLU A 6 30.28 -0.09 -16.89
N LEU A 7 30.74 -1.07 -17.68
CA LEU A 7 30.32 -2.45 -17.55
C LEU A 7 30.70 -2.92 -16.13
N HIS A 8 29.73 -2.97 -15.23
CA HIS A 8 29.81 -3.75 -14.01
C HIS A 8 29.86 -5.24 -14.39
N ASN A 9 31.05 -5.70 -14.80
CA ASN A 9 31.39 -7.11 -14.91
C ASN A 9 31.28 -7.72 -13.51
N ARG A 10 30.10 -8.25 -13.16
CA ARG A 10 29.95 -9.16 -12.02
C ARG A 10 30.68 -10.45 -12.39
N LEU A 11 31.98 -10.50 -12.07
CA LEU A 11 32.78 -11.72 -12.20
C LEU A 11 32.16 -12.82 -11.35
N ILE A 12 31.66 -13.86 -12.01
CA ILE A 12 31.36 -15.15 -11.38
C ILE A 12 32.68 -15.91 -11.35
N ASN A 13 33.36 -15.90 -10.21
CA ASN A 13 34.52 -16.76 -9.98
C ASN A 13 34.00 -18.09 -9.40
N ALA A 14 34.04 -19.14 -10.20
CA ALA A 14 33.88 -20.51 -9.71
C ALA A 14 35.27 -21.06 -9.38
N THR A 15 35.50 -21.42 -8.12
CA THR A 15 36.66 -22.22 -7.70
C THR A 15 36.17 -23.59 -7.29
N THR A 16 36.79 -24.64 -7.82
CA THR A 16 36.49 -26.02 -7.43
C THR A 16 37.54 -26.52 -6.45
N SER A 17 37.11 -27.13 -5.35
CA SER A 17 37.96 -27.97 -4.50
C SER A 17 37.21 -29.25 -4.16
N GLY A 18 37.55 -30.35 -4.83
CA GLY A 18 36.81 -31.61 -4.68
C GLY A 18 35.54 -31.68 -5.55
N ASN A 19 34.63 -32.60 -5.20
CA ASN A 19 33.32 -32.75 -5.86
C ASN A 19 32.30 -31.67 -5.43
N GLU A 20 32.73 -30.64 -4.72
CA GLU A 20 31.91 -29.52 -4.29
C GLU A 20 32.23 -28.29 -5.14
N VAL A 21 31.17 -27.63 -5.61
CA VAL A 21 31.23 -26.35 -6.32
C VAL A 21 30.67 -25.29 -5.38
N ASP A 22 31.55 -24.49 -4.79
CA ASP A 22 31.14 -23.36 -3.96
C ASP A 22 30.80 -22.16 -4.84
N VAL A 23 29.51 -21.85 -4.96
CA VAL A 23 29.03 -20.65 -5.65
C VAL A 23 28.90 -19.52 -4.65
N ASN A 24 29.94 -18.69 -4.57
CA ASN A 24 29.95 -17.55 -3.66
C ASN A 24 29.30 -16.31 -4.32
N ILE A 25 28.00 -16.12 -4.11
CA ILE A 25 27.28 -14.93 -4.56
C ILE A 25 27.51 -13.81 -3.55
N LYS A 26 28.36 -12.83 -3.89
CA LYS A 26 28.59 -11.67 -3.03
C LYS A 26 27.27 -10.88 -2.84
N ASN A 27 26.87 -10.74 -1.57
CA ASN A 27 25.71 -10.01 -1.00
C ASN A 27 24.47 -10.83 -0.56
N ALA A 28 24.53 -12.16 -0.50
CA ALA A 28 23.59 -12.94 0.31
C ALA A 28 24.30 -14.15 0.93
N THR A 29 24.22 -14.31 2.25
CA THR A 29 24.74 -15.50 2.93
C THR A 29 23.78 -16.65 2.68
N LEU A 30 24.11 -17.52 1.73
CA LEU A 30 23.39 -18.76 1.49
C LEU A 30 24.44 -19.89 1.39
N ASP A 31 24.56 -20.69 2.44
CA ASP A 31 25.28 -21.97 2.39
C ASP A 31 24.38 -22.97 1.66
N VAL A 32 24.77 -23.34 0.44
CA VAL A 32 24.09 -24.37 -0.35
C VAL A 32 25.05 -25.53 -0.55
N VAL A 33 24.87 -26.61 0.19
CA VAL A 33 25.57 -27.89 -0.06
C VAL A 33 24.80 -28.64 -1.14
N VAL A 34 25.41 -28.82 -2.31
CA VAL A 34 24.80 -29.52 -3.44
C VAL A 34 25.42 -30.91 -3.58
N THR A 35 24.61 -31.95 -3.51
CA THR A 35 24.99 -33.29 -3.99
C THR A 35 24.02 -33.74 -5.09
N ASN A 36 24.44 -33.51 -6.34
CA ASN A 36 24.02 -34.24 -7.55
C ASN A 36 22.53 -34.31 -7.97
N ASP A 37 21.75 -33.25 -7.77
CA ASP A 37 20.56 -32.97 -8.58
C ASP A 37 20.37 -31.43 -8.65
N SER A 38 19.79 -30.91 -9.73
CA SER A 38 19.68 -29.47 -10.02
C SER A 38 19.04 -28.70 -8.87
N ILE A 39 19.66 -27.59 -8.45
CA ILE A 39 19.09 -26.68 -7.44
C ILE A 39 18.44 -25.50 -8.14
N ASP A 40 17.13 -25.38 -7.97
CA ASP A 40 16.40 -24.16 -8.27
C ASP A 40 16.62 -23.16 -7.14
N VAL A 41 17.26 -22.03 -7.46
CA VAL A 41 17.44 -20.91 -6.53
C VAL A 41 16.47 -19.80 -6.91
N ALA A 42 15.48 -19.56 -6.06
CA ALA A 42 14.64 -18.37 -6.14
C ALA A 42 15.22 -17.29 -5.21
N ILE A 43 15.84 -16.25 -5.78
CA ILE A 43 16.28 -15.08 -5.02
C ILE A 43 15.13 -14.07 -5.03
N GLN A 44 14.50 -13.85 -3.86
CA GLN A 44 13.59 -12.71 -3.69
C GLN A 44 14.39 -11.43 -3.54
N ASP A 45 13.93 -10.35 -4.18
CA ASP A 45 14.52 -9.02 -4.02
C ASP A 45 14.48 -8.60 -2.55
N GLN A 46 15.64 -8.20 -2.02
CA GLN A 46 15.83 -7.72 -0.64
C GLN A 46 16.07 -6.21 -0.58
N THR A 47 16.03 -5.52 -1.72
CA THR A 47 16.45 -4.13 -1.85
C THR A 47 15.30 -3.15 -2.06
N THR A 48 14.13 -3.63 -2.49
CA THR A 48 12.94 -2.78 -2.62
C THR A 48 12.31 -2.50 -1.26
N ASP A 49 12.01 -1.23 -1.00
CA ASP A 49 11.35 -0.78 0.21
C ASP A 49 9.97 -1.43 0.35
N ARG A 50 9.64 -1.90 1.56
CA ARG A 50 8.30 -2.39 1.85
C ARG A 50 7.36 -1.21 2.08
N ILE A 51 6.36 -1.10 1.22
CA ILE A 51 5.31 -0.09 1.31
C ILE A 51 4.06 -0.71 1.95
N SER A 52 3.39 0.06 2.83
CA SER A 52 2.11 -0.32 3.45
C SER A 52 1.17 0.88 3.38
N LEU A 53 0.07 0.75 2.63
CA LEU A 53 -0.85 1.85 2.33
C LEU A 53 -2.29 1.38 2.49
N PHE A 54 -3.17 2.31 2.77
CA PHE A 54 -4.61 2.13 2.68
C PHE A 54 -5.09 2.38 1.25
N LEU A 55 -6.10 1.60 0.83
CA LEU A 55 -6.96 2.01 -0.28
C LEU A 55 -7.73 3.25 0.14
N ALA A 56 -7.73 4.27 -0.70
CA ALA A 56 -8.34 5.54 -0.36
C ALA A 56 -9.14 6.12 -1.52
N GLN A 57 -10.22 6.81 -1.19
CA GLN A 57 -10.96 7.64 -2.13
C GLN A 57 -10.22 8.97 -2.29
N ILE A 58 -9.88 9.36 -3.51
CA ILE A 58 -9.33 10.69 -3.79
C ILE A 58 -10.47 11.70 -3.66
N LEU A 59 -10.33 12.66 -2.74
CA LEU A 59 -11.29 13.75 -2.56
C LEU A 59 -10.96 14.92 -3.49
N GLY A 60 -9.67 15.25 -3.61
CA GLY A 60 -9.16 16.33 -4.46
C GLY A 60 -7.64 16.32 -4.53
N LEU A 61 -7.11 17.20 -5.37
CA LEU A 61 -5.67 17.34 -5.60
C LEU A 61 -5.08 18.51 -4.81
N VAL A 62 -3.82 18.35 -4.44
CA VAL A 62 -2.98 19.47 -3.99
C VAL A 62 -2.20 19.98 -5.20
N VAL A 63 -2.43 21.24 -5.52
CA VAL A 63 -1.88 21.94 -6.69
C VAL A 63 -0.46 22.42 -6.43
N SER A 64 -0.16 22.81 -5.19
CA SER A 64 1.20 23.17 -4.77
C SER A 64 1.37 22.98 -3.26
N MET A 65 2.62 22.89 -2.85
CA MET A 65 3.00 22.70 -1.45
C MET A 65 4.32 23.41 -1.17
N THR A 66 4.49 23.89 0.07
CA THR A 66 5.71 24.58 0.50
C THR A 66 6.04 24.21 1.95
N GLY A 67 7.33 24.11 2.27
CA GLY A 67 7.79 23.70 3.61
C GLY A 67 7.84 22.18 3.81
N THR A 68 7.95 21.42 2.74
CA THR A 68 7.79 19.96 2.71
C THR A 68 9.13 19.23 2.73
N ALA A 69 10.01 19.69 3.62
CA ALA A 69 11.27 19.03 3.86
C ALA A 69 11.09 17.78 4.73
N LYS A 70 12.06 16.88 4.67
CA LYS A 70 12.20 15.76 5.57
C LYS A 70 12.18 16.22 7.03
N ASP A 71 11.60 15.37 7.88
CA ASP A 71 11.40 15.55 9.31
C ASP A 71 10.46 16.74 9.67
N VAL A 72 9.66 17.22 8.70
CA VAL A 72 8.62 18.24 8.92
C VAL A 72 7.24 17.58 9.01
N GLU A 73 6.44 18.05 9.97
CA GLU A 73 5.05 17.61 10.18
C GLU A 73 4.01 18.68 9.81
N THR A 74 4.42 19.95 9.69
CA THR A 74 3.52 21.07 9.42
C THR A 74 4.02 21.91 8.26
N PHE A 75 3.17 22.07 7.24
CA PHE A 75 3.52 22.76 6.00
C PHE A 75 2.27 23.30 5.31
N ASN A 76 2.47 24.11 4.27
CA ASN A 76 1.37 24.71 3.52
C ASN A 76 1.07 23.91 2.26
N VAL A 77 -0.23 23.78 1.96
CA VAL A 77 -0.75 23.18 0.73
C VAL A 77 -1.77 24.12 0.10
N VAL A 78 -1.82 24.14 -1.23
CA VAL A 78 -2.88 24.77 -2.01
C VAL A 78 -3.65 23.67 -2.71
N THR A 79 -4.97 23.59 -2.52
CA THR A 79 -5.81 22.56 -3.13
C THR A 79 -6.53 23.04 -4.38
N ASP A 80 -7.11 22.11 -5.13
CA ASP A 80 -7.98 22.36 -6.29
C ASP A 80 -9.39 22.89 -5.91
N GLY A 81 -9.59 23.29 -4.66
CA GLY A 81 -10.88 23.76 -4.12
C GLY A 81 -11.46 22.84 -3.06
N VAL A 82 -10.94 21.62 -2.92
CA VAL A 82 -11.27 20.76 -1.79
C VAL A 82 -10.75 21.35 -0.49
N VAL A 83 -11.59 21.36 0.55
CA VAL A 83 -11.20 21.77 1.91
C VAL A 83 -10.64 20.54 2.64
N PRO A 84 -9.34 20.49 2.99
CA PRO A 84 -8.80 19.41 3.81
C PRO A 84 -9.48 19.41 5.19
N ALA A 85 -9.69 18.24 5.77
CA ALA A 85 -10.19 18.08 7.12
C ALA A 85 -9.26 17.19 7.96
N ALA A 86 -9.25 17.41 9.28
CA ALA A 86 -8.63 16.46 10.20
C ALA A 86 -9.28 15.08 10.07
N GLY A 87 -8.48 14.01 10.08
CA GLY A 87 -8.89 12.64 9.78
C GLY A 87 -8.92 12.29 8.28
N ASN A 88 -8.74 13.26 7.38
CA ASN A 88 -8.36 12.94 6.00
C ASN A 88 -6.90 12.49 5.95
N TYR A 89 -6.52 11.86 4.86
CA TYR A 89 -5.14 11.47 4.60
C TYR A 89 -4.55 12.32 3.50
N LEU A 90 -3.28 12.67 3.65
CA LEU A 90 -2.46 13.25 2.60
C LEU A 90 -1.67 12.13 1.96
N CYS A 91 -1.74 11.99 0.64
CA CYS A 91 -0.86 11.09 -0.11
C CYS A 91 0.11 11.91 -0.95
N LEU A 92 1.41 11.67 -0.77
CA LEU A 92 2.52 12.28 -1.48
C LEU A 92 3.30 11.21 -2.25
N GLN A 93 3.63 11.47 -3.52
CA GLN A 93 4.51 10.60 -4.30
C GLN A 93 5.48 11.40 -5.16
N GLU A 94 6.78 11.12 -5.06
CA GLU A 94 7.85 11.74 -5.86
C GLU A 94 9.08 10.83 -5.86
N ASP A 95 9.75 10.68 -7.02
CA ASP A 95 10.98 9.89 -7.16
C ASP A 95 10.94 8.47 -6.55
N GLY A 96 9.77 7.83 -6.63
CA GLY A 96 9.54 6.48 -6.10
C GLY A 96 9.36 6.42 -4.58
N LYS A 97 9.37 7.57 -3.90
CA LYS A 97 8.98 7.70 -2.50
C LYS A 97 7.50 7.99 -2.39
N ILE A 98 6.88 7.41 -1.37
CA ILE A 98 5.46 7.57 -1.08
C ILE A 98 5.23 7.72 0.41
N THR A 99 4.38 8.67 0.76
CA THR A 99 3.91 8.91 2.12
C THR A 99 2.39 8.99 2.07
N GLN A 100 1.71 8.27 2.96
CA GLN A 100 0.25 8.37 3.14
C GLN A 100 -0.04 8.55 4.62
N GLU A 101 -0.31 9.78 5.05
CA GLU A 101 -0.37 10.14 6.46
C GLU A 101 -1.65 10.88 6.82
N GLU A 102 -2.15 10.64 8.02
CA GLU A 102 -3.34 11.28 8.54
C GLU A 102 -3.07 12.77 8.80
N ILE A 103 -3.96 13.63 8.33
CA ILE A 103 -4.00 15.04 8.66
C ILE A 103 -4.63 15.19 10.04
N THR A 104 -3.89 15.72 11.01
CA THR A 104 -4.33 15.88 12.39
C THR A 104 -4.89 17.27 12.67
N ASN A 105 -4.47 18.27 11.90
CA ASN A 105 -4.93 19.65 12.03
C ASN A 105 -4.92 20.39 10.69
N VAL A 106 -5.87 21.32 10.52
CA VAL A 106 -6.00 22.16 9.33
C VAL A 106 -6.30 23.60 9.76
N VAL A 107 -5.53 24.55 9.27
CA VAL A 107 -5.76 25.99 9.45
C VAL A 107 -5.89 26.63 8.08
N SER A 108 -7.03 27.25 7.81
CA SER A 108 -7.22 28.03 6.57
C SER A 108 -6.34 29.28 6.61
N VAL A 109 -5.63 29.54 5.50
CA VAL A 109 -4.78 30.73 5.34
C VAL A 109 -5.52 31.77 4.50
N ALA A 110 -5.72 31.48 3.21
CA ALA A 110 -6.49 32.31 2.28
C ALA A 110 -6.89 31.50 1.04
N GLY A 111 -8.13 31.69 0.55
CA GLY A 111 -8.62 30.97 -0.63
C GLY A 111 -8.54 29.45 -0.43
N ASN A 112 -7.81 28.77 -1.31
CA ASN A 112 -7.60 27.32 -1.24
C ASN A 112 -6.26 26.94 -0.58
N GLU A 113 -5.61 27.87 0.14
CA GLU A 113 -4.38 27.61 0.88
C GLU A 113 -4.68 27.26 2.34
N TYR A 114 -4.01 26.21 2.82
CA TYR A 114 -4.14 25.67 4.16
C TYR A 114 -2.77 25.34 4.73
N THR A 115 -2.56 25.63 6.01
CA THR A 115 -1.51 25.02 6.80
C THR A 115 -2.06 23.72 7.39
N ILE A 116 -1.43 22.60 7.07
CA ILE A 116 -1.82 21.28 7.59
C ILE A 116 -0.75 20.72 8.51
N THR A 117 -1.17 19.90 9.47
CA THR A 117 -0.27 19.08 10.28
C THR A 117 -0.59 17.62 10.04
N ILE A 118 0.42 16.79 9.78
CA ILE A 118 0.28 15.34 9.61
C ILE A 118 0.72 14.59 10.88
N ALA A 119 0.31 13.32 11.01
CA ALA A 119 0.52 12.52 12.21
C ALA A 119 1.98 12.07 12.44
N VAL A 120 2.76 11.95 11.37
CA VAL A 120 4.16 11.51 11.39
C VAL A 120 4.98 12.44 10.49
N PRO A 121 6.22 12.80 10.86
CA PRO A 121 7.07 13.64 10.01
C PRO A 121 7.32 13.02 8.64
N LEU A 122 7.49 13.86 7.62
CA LEU A 122 7.91 13.42 6.29
C LEU A 122 9.26 12.71 6.35
N ASP A 123 9.40 11.58 5.68
CA ASP A 123 10.64 10.80 5.60
C ASP A 123 11.50 11.17 4.37
N TYR A 124 10.97 12.04 3.51
CA TYR A 124 11.55 12.48 2.24
C TYR A 124 11.24 13.97 1.97
N ASP A 125 12.12 14.62 1.21
CA ASP A 125 11.94 16.01 0.76
C ASP A 125 11.01 16.04 -0.46
N TYR A 126 9.76 16.45 -0.29
CA TYR A 126 8.82 16.58 -1.40
C TYR A 126 8.86 18.00 -2.00
N THR A 127 8.71 18.08 -3.32
CA THR A 127 8.67 19.32 -4.08
C THR A 127 7.32 19.50 -4.78
N THR A 128 7.15 20.62 -5.49
CA THR A 128 5.96 20.86 -6.32
C THR A 128 5.89 19.99 -7.57
N ASN A 129 6.92 19.20 -7.88
CA ASN A 129 6.90 18.25 -8.98
C ASN A 129 6.23 16.92 -8.59
N GLY A 130 6.20 16.60 -7.28
CA GLY A 130 5.52 15.44 -6.75
C GLY A 130 4.01 15.50 -6.96
N SER A 131 3.38 14.33 -6.97
CA SER A 131 1.92 14.25 -6.92
C SER A 131 1.43 14.28 -5.48
N CYS A 132 0.37 15.04 -5.25
CA CYS A 132 -0.23 15.15 -3.93
C CYS A 132 -1.76 15.15 -4.02
N SER A 133 -2.41 14.38 -3.15
CA SER A 133 -3.87 14.31 -3.07
C SER A 133 -4.37 14.27 -1.62
N ILE A 134 -5.55 14.83 -1.41
CA ILE A 134 -6.32 14.67 -0.19
C ILE A 134 -7.23 13.46 -0.37
N GLN A 135 -7.20 12.56 0.59
CA GLN A 135 -7.83 11.25 0.51
C GLN A 135 -8.70 10.94 1.72
N ASN A 136 -9.69 10.08 1.52
CA ASN A 136 -10.49 9.48 2.58
C ASN A 136 -10.27 7.95 2.59
N VAL A 137 -9.85 7.40 3.74
CA VAL A 137 -9.66 5.95 3.94
C VAL A 137 -10.87 5.28 4.59
N ASP A 138 -11.88 6.06 5.01
CA ASP A 138 -13.10 5.52 5.57
C ASP A 138 -13.96 4.86 4.49
N MET A 139 -13.86 3.54 4.41
CA MET A 139 -14.62 2.67 3.52
C MET A 139 -16.02 2.32 4.05
N ASN A 140 -16.40 2.75 5.27
CA ASN A 140 -17.74 2.54 5.81
C ASN A 140 -18.72 3.58 5.24
N LYS A 141 -18.95 3.52 3.93
CA LYS A 141 -19.86 4.41 3.21
C LYS A 141 -21.03 3.61 2.66
N ASP A 142 -22.23 4.15 2.86
CA ASP A 142 -23.39 3.76 2.07
C ASP A 142 -23.35 4.58 0.77
N THR A 143 -23.49 3.89 -0.34
CA THR A 143 -23.30 4.47 -1.67
C THR A 143 -24.54 4.33 -2.54
N GLU A 144 -25.72 4.24 -1.93
CA GLU A 144 -27.02 4.06 -2.60
C GLU A 144 -27.09 4.74 -4.00
N GLY A 145 -26.86 3.94 -5.05
CA GLY A 145 -26.93 4.36 -6.45
C GLY A 145 -25.66 4.90 -7.13
N THR A 146 -24.53 5.09 -6.43
CA THR A 146 -23.24 5.50 -7.02
C THR A 146 -22.11 4.62 -6.54
N GLU A 147 -21.29 4.13 -7.46
CA GLU A 147 -20.10 3.36 -7.08
C GLU A 147 -19.02 4.29 -6.50
N LEU A 148 -18.44 3.90 -5.35
CA LEU A 148 -17.26 4.56 -4.80
C LEU A 148 -16.01 3.69 -5.02
N ALA A 149 -14.98 4.29 -5.61
CA ALA A 149 -13.69 3.64 -5.81
C ALA A 149 -12.70 4.07 -4.72
N PHE A 150 -12.11 3.07 -4.06
CA PHE A 150 -10.97 3.24 -3.17
C PHE A 150 -9.76 2.59 -3.83
N MET A 151 -8.73 3.38 -4.09
CA MET A 151 -7.61 2.96 -4.93
C MET A 151 -6.28 3.31 -4.28
N VAL A 152 -5.24 2.58 -4.70
CA VAL A 152 -3.86 2.89 -4.39
C VAL A 152 -3.02 2.45 -5.58
N GLY A 153 -1.99 3.22 -5.92
CA GLY A 153 -1.12 2.87 -7.03
C GLY A 153 0.07 3.82 -7.14
N PRO A 154 1.13 3.38 -7.84
CA PRO A 154 2.28 4.21 -8.11
C PRO A 154 1.92 5.36 -9.06
N LYS A 155 2.58 6.50 -8.85
CA LYS A 155 2.67 7.59 -9.82
C LYS A 155 3.75 7.24 -10.86
N ASP A 156 3.60 7.80 -12.07
CA ASP A 156 4.56 7.71 -13.18
C ASP A 156 4.88 6.26 -13.61
N ASP A 157 6.10 5.98 -14.03
CA ASP A 157 6.51 4.67 -14.57
C ASP A 157 6.92 3.66 -13.48
N PHE A 158 6.65 3.98 -12.21
CA PHE A 158 6.92 3.05 -11.11
C PHE A 158 5.95 1.87 -11.14
N LYS A 159 6.46 0.69 -10.77
CA LYS A 159 5.69 -0.55 -10.70
C LYS A 159 5.73 -1.08 -9.29
N TRP A 160 4.58 -1.53 -8.79
CA TRP A 160 4.47 -2.17 -7.49
C TRP A 160 4.00 -3.60 -7.64
N ASP A 161 4.62 -4.48 -6.88
CA ASP A 161 4.16 -5.85 -6.67
C ASP A 161 3.25 -5.88 -5.44
N ILE A 162 2.00 -6.33 -5.64
CA ILE A 162 1.04 -6.46 -4.56
C ILE A 162 1.29 -7.79 -3.85
N ASN A 163 1.99 -7.75 -2.72
CA ASN A 163 2.27 -8.96 -1.95
C ASN A 163 1.05 -9.41 -1.13
N ARG A 164 0.30 -8.46 -0.57
CA ARG A 164 -0.83 -8.74 0.34
C ARG A 164 -1.91 -7.69 0.25
N ILE A 165 -3.16 -8.14 0.41
CA ILE A 165 -4.30 -7.29 0.78
C ILE A 165 -4.72 -7.71 2.19
N MET A 166 -4.83 -6.74 3.10
CA MET A 166 -5.26 -6.96 4.47
C MET A 166 -6.60 -6.27 4.70
N VAL A 167 -7.57 -7.03 5.20
CA VAL A 167 -8.90 -6.53 5.52
C VAL A 167 -9.08 -6.57 7.02
N ALA A 168 -9.55 -5.48 7.60
CA ALA A 168 -9.88 -5.38 9.00
C ALA A 168 -11.20 -4.63 9.18
N MET A 169 -12.12 -5.22 9.93
CA MET A 169 -13.40 -4.61 10.26
C MET A 169 -13.61 -4.58 11.76
N VAL A 170 -14.21 -3.50 12.23
CA VAL A 170 -14.66 -3.32 13.60
C VAL A 170 -16.15 -3.56 13.65
N LEU A 171 -16.59 -4.47 14.52
CA LEU A 171 -17.94 -5.00 14.50
C LEU A 171 -18.69 -4.67 15.79
N ALA A 172 -19.97 -4.32 15.67
CA ALA A 172 -20.84 -4.05 16.81
C ALA A 172 -21.32 -5.34 17.49
N THR A 173 -21.48 -6.42 16.72
CA THR A 173 -21.87 -7.76 17.17
C THR A 173 -20.90 -8.80 16.60
N ALA A 174 -21.02 -10.06 17.05
CA ALA A 174 -20.23 -11.14 16.49
C ALA A 174 -20.47 -11.24 14.97
N GLY A 175 -19.39 -11.40 14.22
CA GLY A 175 -19.46 -11.77 12.80
C GLY A 175 -19.56 -13.28 12.64
N ASP A 176 -20.04 -13.71 11.47
CA ASP A 176 -19.99 -15.09 11.00
C ASP A 176 -19.83 -15.11 9.47
N ASP A 177 -19.58 -16.30 8.91
CA ASP A 177 -19.24 -16.46 7.50
C ASP A 177 -20.39 -16.08 6.54
N GLY A 178 -21.65 -16.13 6.99
CA GLY A 178 -22.83 -15.73 6.20
C GLY A 178 -23.20 -14.24 6.33
N LEU A 179 -22.38 -13.44 7.03
CA LEU A 179 -22.54 -12.00 7.19
C LEU A 179 -21.45 -11.25 6.41
N PHE A 180 -21.65 -9.97 6.12
CA PHE A 180 -20.57 -9.06 5.72
C PHE A 180 -20.18 -8.23 6.94
N GLY A 181 -18.99 -8.46 7.51
CA GLY A 181 -18.66 -7.99 8.84
C GLY A 181 -19.62 -8.58 9.88
N ASN A 182 -20.58 -7.79 10.35
CA ASN A 182 -21.65 -8.21 11.27
C ASN A 182 -23.06 -7.81 10.78
N ILE A 183 -23.20 -7.45 9.51
CA ILE A 183 -24.49 -7.17 8.87
C ILE A 183 -24.85 -8.30 7.90
N ALA A 184 -26.10 -8.34 7.44
CA ALA A 184 -26.50 -9.28 6.39
C ALA A 184 -25.56 -9.17 5.18
N ALA A 185 -25.31 -10.31 4.51
CA ALA A 185 -24.55 -10.34 3.27
C ALA A 185 -25.01 -9.25 2.31
N LEU A 186 -24.05 -8.60 1.64
CA LEU A 186 -24.34 -7.44 0.81
C LEU A 186 -25.31 -7.81 -0.32
N ALA A 187 -26.28 -6.94 -0.63
CA ALA A 187 -27.16 -7.19 -1.79
C ALA A 187 -26.36 -7.18 -3.10
N THR A 188 -25.34 -6.33 -3.18
CA THR A 188 -24.40 -6.17 -4.28
C THR A 188 -22.98 -6.41 -3.77
N SER A 189 -22.21 -7.23 -4.48
CA SER A 189 -20.83 -7.55 -4.10
C SER A 189 -19.90 -6.35 -4.23
N GLN A 190 -18.91 -6.29 -3.35
CA GLN A 190 -17.69 -5.52 -3.58
C GLN A 190 -16.77 -6.30 -4.52
N TYR A 191 -15.95 -5.60 -5.29
CA TYR A 191 -14.97 -6.23 -6.15
C TYR A 191 -13.60 -5.60 -5.95
N PHE A 192 -12.58 -6.44 -6.01
CA PHE A 192 -11.18 -6.02 -5.94
C PHE A 192 -10.59 -6.17 -7.33
N ARG A 193 -10.00 -5.10 -7.84
CA ARG A 193 -9.44 -5.04 -9.20
C ARG A 193 -8.00 -4.56 -9.16
N LYS A 194 -7.24 -5.08 -10.11
CA LYS A 194 -6.01 -4.45 -10.58
C LYS A 194 -6.34 -3.72 -11.87
N GLU A 195 -5.94 -2.46 -11.96
CA GLU A 195 -6.10 -1.65 -13.17
C GLU A 195 -4.72 -1.16 -13.63
N ASP A 196 -4.48 -1.28 -14.94
CA ASP A 196 -3.37 -0.63 -15.64
C ASP A 196 -3.92 0.25 -16.77
N SER A 197 -3.05 0.93 -17.51
CA SER A 197 -3.45 1.87 -18.56
C SER A 197 -4.24 1.22 -19.72
N SER A 198 -4.26 -0.10 -19.80
CA SER A 198 -4.84 -0.88 -20.90
C SER A 198 -5.83 -1.97 -20.47
N ASN A 199 -5.80 -2.41 -19.21
CA ASN A 199 -6.54 -3.56 -18.72
C ASN A 199 -7.06 -3.34 -17.29
N SER A 200 -8.28 -3.82 -17.05
CA SER A 200 -8.80 -4.06 -15.70
C SER A 200 -8.97 -5.56 -15.49
N GLN A 201 -8.40 -6.09 -14.41
CA GLN A 201 -8.52 -7.48 -14.01
C GLN A 201 -9.24 -7.57 -12.67
N ASN A 202 -10.38 -8.26 -12.63
CA ASN A 202 -11.01 -8.67 -11.38
C ASN A 202 -10.11 -9.70 -10.70
N LEU A 203 -9.70 -9.41 -9.47
CA LEU A 203 -8.97 -10.34 -8.63
C LEU A 203 -9.98 -11.29 -7.97
N PHE A 204 -10.92 -10.72 -7.23
CA PHE A 204 -11.99 -11.46 -6.55
C PHE A 204 -13.16 -10.53 -6.21
N THR A 205 -14.28 -11.12 -5.78
CA THR A 205 -15.48 -10.42 -5.34
C THR A 205 -15.91 -10.91 -3.98
N VAL A 206 -16.52 -10.02 -3.20
CA VAL A 206 -16.94 -10.32 -1.83
C VAL A 206 -18.36 -9.84 -1.61
N LYS A 207 -19.19 -10.73 -1.11
CA LYS A 207 -20.57 -10.48 -0.68
C LYS A 207 -20.74 -10.74 0.81
N GLU A 208 -20.00 -11.72 1.34
CA GLU A 208 -20.01 -12.13 2.74
C GLU A 208 -18.60 -12.49 3.23
N ASN A 209 -18.46 -12.75 4.52
CA ASN A 209 -17.18 -13.02 5.17
C ASN A 209 -16.56 -14.34 4.68
N ALA A 210 -17.39 -15.32 4.30
CA ALA A 210 -16.95 -16.57 3.69
C ALA A 210 -16.12 -16.32 2.42
N ASP A 211 -16.44 -15.30 1.63
CA ASP A 211 -15.71 -15.00 0.40
C ASP A 211 -14.27 -14.57 0.72
N PHE A 212 -14.05 -13.80 1.79
CA PHE A 212 -12.69 -13.50 2.24
C PHE A 212 -11.94 -14.75 2.71
N ALA A 213 -12.64 -15.71 3.32
CA ALA A 213 -12.03 -16.98 3.73
C ALA A 213 -11.65 -17.85 2.53
N LEU A 214 -12.44 -17.83 1.46
CA LEU A 214 -12.13 -18.53 0.21
C LEU A 214 -10.88 -17.97 -0.46
N GLU A 215 -10.74 -16.64 -0.49
CA GLU A 215 -9.60 -15.98 -1.14
C GLU A 215 -8.32 -16.00 -0.29
N GLY A 216 -8.45 -15.80 1.03
CA GLY A 216 -7.31 -15.67 1.93
C GLY A 216 -6.92 -16.96 2.65
N TYR A 217 -7.76 -18.00 2.66
CA TYR A 217 -7.72 -19.16 3.56
C TYR A 217 -7.76 -18.83 5.07
N ASP A 218 -7.67 -17.55 5.42
CA ASP A 218 -7.63 -17.01 6.77
C ASP A 218 -8.73 -15.94 6.93
N VAL A 219 -9.76 -16.25 7.72
CA VAL A 219 -10.65 -15.25 8.36
C VAL A 219 -10.63 -15.50 9.85
N SER A 220 -10.44 -14.45 10.63
CA SER A 220 -10.41 -14.53 12.08
C SER A 220 -11.41 -13.55 12.68
N TYR A 221 -12.19 -14.07 13.62
CA TYR A 221 -13.10 -13.29 14.45
C TYR A 221 -12.52 -13.20 15.86
N THR A 222 -12.52 -12.00 16.42
CA THR A 222 -11.95 -11.73 17.75
C THR A 222 -12.95 -10.98 18.60
N ILE A 223 -13.03 -11.32 19.88
CA ILE A 223 -13.68 -10.47 20.88
C ILE A 223 -12.69 -9.38 21.24
N ARG A 224 -13.11 -8.12 21.17
CA ARG A 224 -12.26 -6.97 21.49
C ARG A 224 -12.47 -6.57 22.94
N SER A 225 -11.41 -6.11 23.60
CA SER A 225 -11.56 -5.36 24.85
C SER A 225 -12.34 -4.07 24.57
N SER A 226 -13.40 -3.83 25.32
CA SER A 226 -14.39 -2.75 25.16
C SER A 226 -13.80 -1.38 24.74
N GLY A 227 -14.41 -0.68 23.78
CA GLY A 227 -14.07 0.72 23.46
C GLY A 227 -14.47 1.25 22.07
N GLY A 228 -14.74 0.38 21.09
CA GLY A 228 -15.10 0.84 19.74
C GLY A 228 -15.79 -0.18 18.86
N GLY A 229 -16.35 -1.24 19.46
CA GLY A 229 -16.85 -2.46 18.82
C GLY A 229 -16.52 -3.64 19.71
N GLU A 230 -17.46 -4.57 19.89
CA GLU A 230 -17.26 -5.74 20.75
C GLU A 230 -16.47 -6.84 20.06
N PHE A 231 -16.41 -6.79 18.72
CA PHE A 231 -15.79 -7.81 17.91
C PHE A 231 -14.94 -7.18 16.79
N GLY A 232 -14.06 -7.99 16.21
CA GLY A 232 -13.27 -7.61 15.05
C GLY A 232 -13.13 -8.79 14.10
N MET A 233 -13.17 -8.50 12.80
CA MET A 233 -12.89 -9.45 11.74
C MET A 233 -11.60 -9.04 11.04
N ARG A 234 -10.73 -10.02 10.74
CA ARG A 234 -9.52 -9.79 9.95
C ARG A 234 -9.36 -10.90 8.92
N SER A 235 -8.92 -10.51 7.73
CA SER A 235 -8.50 -11.44 6.68
C SER A 235 -7.21 -10.95 6.03
N ARG A 236 -6.43 -11.88 5.50
CA ARG A 236 -5.18 -11.62 4.79
C ARG A 236 -5.15 -12.46 3.52
N ILE A 237 -5.15 -11.77 2.39
CA ILE A 237 -5.03 -12.38 1.07
C ILE A 237 -3.58 -12.17 0.64
N THR A 238 -2.86 -13.26 0.38
CA THR A 238 -1.44 -13.23 -0.01
C THR A 238 -1.32 -13.66 -1.45
N PHE A 239 -0.61 -12.87 -2.25
CA PHE A 239 -0.28 -13.22 -3.63
C PHE A 239 1.13 -13.79 -3.63
N ASN A 240 1.29 -14.94 -4.29
CA ASN A 240 2.60 -15.45 -4.64
C ASN A 240 2.93 -14.82 -5.99
N GLY A 241 3.91 -13.90 -5.99
CA GLY A 241 4.26 -13.02 -7.11
C GLY A 241 4.33 -13.69 -8.48
#